data_AF-A0A9D6RVG4-F1
#
_entry.id   AF-A0A9D6RVG4-F1
#
_cell.length_a   1.000
_cell.length_b   1.000
_cell.length_c   1.000
_cell.angle_alpha   90.00
_cell.angle_beta   90.00
_cell.angle_gamma   90.00
#
_symmetry.space_group_name_H-M   'P 1'
#
loop_
_entity.id
_entity.type
_entity.pdbx_description
1 polymer ?
#
loop_
_entity_poly.entity_id
_entity_poly.type
_entity_poly.pdbx_seq_one_letter_code
_entity_poly.pdbx_strand_id
1 'polypeptide(L)' 'MQYADIHHRFAHQHTRIHNGVEHGTLNRGERAVLREERKQTRHDFQAAKADGHLGAHERLQVHGSLDRLSQRIHGFRHN' A
#
# COMPACT_ATOMS: atom_id res chain seq x y z
N MET A 1 -5.13 14.98 -12.75
CA MET A 1 -4.66 13.58 -12.85
C MET A 1 -5.61 12.67 -12.06
N GLN A 2 -6.35 11.78 -12.73
CA GLN A 2 -7.53 11.06 -12.20
C GLN A 2 -7.26 10.05 -11.05
N TYR A 3 -5.99 9.78 -10.73
CA TYR A 3 -5.56 8.79 -9.72
C TYR A 3 -4.49 9.33 -8.75
N ALA A 4 -4.26 10.65 -8.72
CA ALA A 4 -3.16 11.25 -7.96
C ALA A 4 -3.15 10.84 -6.47
N ASP A 5 -4.34 10.75 -5.86
CA ASP A 5 -4.50 10.29 -4.47
C ASP A 5 -3.95 8.87 -4.26
N ILE A 6 -4.37 7.90 -5.09
CA ILE A 6 -3.92 6.50 -4.99
C ILE A 6 -2.39 6.41 -5.12
N HIS A 7 -1.80 7.16 -6.07
CA HIS A 7 -0.35 7.21 -6.24
C HIS A 7 0.35 7.80 -5.01
N HIS A 8 -0.18 8.88 -4.45
CA HIS A 8 0.35 9.50 -3.24
C HIS A 8 0.31 8.52 -2.05
N ARG A 9 -0.79 7.77 -1.89
CA ARG A 9 -0.92 6.75 -0.86
C ARG A 9 0.10 5.62 -1.03
N PHE A 10 0.33 5.12 -2.24
CA PHE A 10 1.39 4.12 -2.49
C PHE A 10 2.77 4.63 -2.10
N ALA A 11 3.10 5.87 -2.46
CA ALA A 11 4.37 6.50 -2.10
C ALA A 11 4.51 6.63 -0.58
N HIS A 12 3.46 7.08 0.09
CA HIS A 12 3.44 7.21 1.55
C HIS A 12 3.66 5.88 2.27
N GLN A 13 2.99 4.80 1.82
CA GLN A 13 3.22 3.47 2.41
C GLN A 13 4.64 2.96 2.14
N HIS A 14 5.20 3.23 0.96
CA HIS A 14 6.60 2.89 0.67
C HIS A 14 7.55 3.55 1.68
N THR A 15 7.40 4.85 1.91
CA THR A 15 8.22 5.60 2.87
C THR A 15 8.05 5.08 4.29
N ARG A 16 6.83 4.81 4.74
CA ARG A 16 6.59 4.26 6.10
C ARG A 16 7.22 2.89 6.30
N ILE A 17 7.12 2.00 5.31
CA ILE A 17 7.77 0.68 5.36
C ILE A 17 9.30 0.84 5.40
N HIS A 18 9.84 1.79 4.63
CA HIS A 18 11.28 2.06 4.60
C HIS A 18 11.78 2.59 5.94
N ASN A 19 11.20 3.70 6.40
CA ASN A 19 11.58 4.35 7.66
C ASN A 19 11.35 3.40 8.85
N GLY A 20 10.30 2.59 8.82
CA GLY A 20 10.04 1.64 9.89
C GLY A 20 11.17 0.63 10.08
N VAL A 21 11.82 0.23 8.99
CA VAL A 21 12.98 -0.69 9.01
C VAL A 21 14.25 0.05 9.41
N GLU A 22 14.46 1.27 8.90
CA GLU A 22 15.61 2.11 9.27
C GLU A 22 15.60 2.46 10.76
N HIS A 23 14.42 2.75 11.31
CA HIS A 23 14.25 3.09 12.72
C HIS A 23 14.17 1.86 13.62
N GLY A 24 14.23 0.64 13.07
CA GLY A 24 14.15 -0.61 13.81
C GLY A 24 12.74 -1.00 14.30
N THR A 25 11.73 -0.17 14.05
CA THR A 25 10.32 -0.43 14.41
C THR A 25 9.66 -1.54 13.57
N LEU A 26 10.28 -1.95 12.45
CA LEU A 26 9.87 -3.07 11.61
C LEU A 26 11.06 -3.99 11.37
N ASN A 27 10.85 -5.30 11.50
CA ASN A 27 11.87 -6.28 11.16
C ASN A 27 11.86 -6.62 9.65
N ARG A 28 12.88 -7.37 9.20
CA ARG A 28 13.02 -7.74 7.77
C ARG A 28 11.88 -8.62 7.25
N GLY A 29 11.30 -9.46 8.10
CA GLY A 29 10.17 -10.33 7.77
C GLY A 29 8.88 -9.53 7.58
N GLU A 30 8.55 -8.65 8.53
CA GLU A 30 7.41 -7.72 8.45
C GLU A 30 7.52 -6.83 7.21
N ARG A 31 8.71 -6.31 6.93
CA ARG A 31 8.98 -5.56 5.70
C ARG A 31 8.66 -6.37 4.44
N ALA A 32 9.02 -7.65 4.41
CA ALA A 32 8.77 -8.51 3.26
C ALA A 32 7.26 -8.71 3.05
N VAL A 33 6.53 -9.02 4.11
CA VAL A 33 5.06 -9.17 4.10
C VAL A 33 4.39 -7.87 3.60
N LEU A 34 4.75 -6.73 4.19
CA LEU A 34 4.19 -5.43 3.82
C LEU A 34 4.50 -5.03 2.37
N ARG A 35 5.70 -5.37 1.87
CA ARG A 35 6.07 -5.12 0.47
C ARG A 35 5.28 -5.98 -0.50
N GLU A 36 5.04 -7.24 -0.17
CA GLU A 36 4.30 -8.13 -1.05
C GLU A 36 2.82 -7.77 -1.11
N GLU A 37 2.21 -7.41 0.02
CA GLU A 37 0.85 -6.88 0.04
C GLU A 37 0.69 -5.60 -0.77
N ARG A 38 1.65 -4.66 -0.63
CA ARG A 38 1.65 -3.43 -1.43
C ARG A 38 1.79 -3.73 -2.92
N LYS A 39 2.64 -4.71 -3.28
CA LYS A 39 2.85 -5.13 -4.67
C LYS A 39 1.58 -5.75 -5.24
N GLN A 40 0.89 -6.60 -4.49
CA GLN A 40 -0.40 -7.17 -4.88
C GLN A 40 -1.44 -6.07 -5.12
N THR A 41 -1.61 -5.13 -4.17
CA THR A 41 -2.55 -4.01 -4.35
C THR A 41 -2.21 -3.15 -5.57
N ARG A 42 -0.91 -2.96 -5.86
CA ARG A 42 -0.47 -2.24 -7.07
C ARG A 42 -0.78 -3.03 -8.34
N HIS A 43 -0.62 -4.35 -8.32
CA HIS A 43 -0.99 -5.21 -9.44
C HIS A 43 -2.50 -5.13 -9.70
N ASP A 44 -3.33 -5.25 -8.65
CA ASP A 44 -4.79 -5.16 -8.75
C ASP A 44 -5.22 -3.79 -9.30
N PHE A 45 -4.61 -2.70 -8.82
CA PHE A 45 -4.85 -1.35 -9.35
C PHE A 45 -4.49 -1.22 -10.84
N GLN A 46 -3.40 -1.84 -11.28
CA GLN A 46 -2.97 -1.77 -12.68
C GLN A 46 -3.85 -2.64 -13.58
N ALA A 47 -4.29 -3.80 -13.09
CA ALA A 47 -5.24 -4.66 -13.79
C ALA A 47 -6.60 -3.97 -13.96
N ALA A 48 -7.12 -3.36 -12.88
CA ALA A 48 -8.34 -2.56 -12.89
C ALA A 48 -8.22 -1.24 -13.69
N LYS A 49 -7.01 -0.86 -14.09
CA LYS A 49 -6.77 0.28 -15.00
C LYS A 49 -6.60 -0.18 -16.45
N ALA A 50 -6.42 -1.48 -16.71
CA ALA A 50 -6.08 -1.99 -18.03
C ALA A 50 -7.20 -1.78 -19.05
N ASP A 51 -8.45 -1.74 -18.60
CA ASP A 51 -9.64 -1.44 -19.40
C ASP A 51 -9.81 0.07 -19.72
N GLY A 52 -8.95 0.91 -19.14
CA GLY A 52 -8.92 2.36 -19.36
C GLY A 52 -9.57 3.19 -18.27
N HIS A 53 -10.24 2.59 -17.28
CA HIS A 53 -10.88 3.36 -16.21
C HIS A 53 -11.14 2.55 -14.94
N LEU A 54 -10.53 3.01 -13.83
CA LEU A 54 -10.86 2.52 -12.50
C LEU A 54 -12.31 2.91 -12.11
N GLY A 55 -13.20 1.92 -12.09
CA GLY A 55 -14.58 2.05 -11.64
C GLY A 55 -14.67 2.43 -10.16
N ALA A 56 -15.86 2.87 -9.72
CA ALA A 56 -16.08 3.26 -8.32
C ALA A 56 -15.82 2.10 -7.35
N HIS A 57 -16.20 0.88 -7.73
CA HIS A 57 -16.01 -0.31 -6.92
C HIS A 57 -14.53 -0.71 -6.78
N GLU A 58 -13.78 -0.71 -7.89
CA GLU A 58 -12.34 -1.02 -7.89
C GLU A 58 -11.56 0.04 -7.12
N ARG A 59 -11.95 1.32 -7.26
CA ARG A 59 -11.42 2.40 -6.44
C ARG A 59 -11.61 2.08 -4.96
N LEU A 60 -12.82 1.75 -4.52
CA LEU A 60 -13.12 1.34 -3.14
C LEU A 60 -12.25 0.16 -2.67
N GLN A 61 -12.08 -0.88 -3.51
CA GLN A 61 -11.23 -2.03 -3.18
C GLN A 61 -9.75 -1.65 -3.00
N VAL A 62 -9.21 -0.83 -3.90
CA VAL A 62 -7.83 -0.32 -3.81
C VAL A 62 -7.68 0.54 -2.56
N HIS A 63 -8.64 1.42 -2.27
CA HIS A 63 -8.59 2.24 -1.06
C HIS A 63 -8.60 1.39 0.21
N GLY A 64 -9.52 0.43 0.32
CA GLY A 64 -9.61 -0.47 1.47
C GLY A 64 -8.36 -1.34 1.63
N SER A 65 -7.72 -1.75 0.54
CA SER A 65 -6.44 -2.48 0.60
C SER A 65 -5.30 -1.60 1.11
N LEU A 66 -5.24 -0.34 0.68
CA LEU A 66 -4.28 0.64 1.19
C LEU A 66 -4.53 1.01 2.66
N ASP A 67 -5.78 1.01 3.11
CA ASP A 67 -6.16 1.21 4.53
C ASP A 67 -5.71 0.05 5.39
N ARG A 68 -5.98 -1.19 4.97
CA ARG A 68 -5.51 -2.41 5.65
C ARG A 68 -3.99 -2.43 5.75
N LEU A 69 -3.28 -2.07 4.67
CA LEU A 69 -1.83 -1.95 4.68
C LEU A 69 -1.36 -0.88 5.69
N SER A 70 -2.07 0.26 5.76
CA SER A 70 -1.78 1.33 6.73
C SER A 70 -1.89 0.85 8.18
N GLN A 71 -2.94 0.08 8.47
CA GLN A 71 -3.19 -0.51 9.78
C GLN A 71 -2.14 -1.56 10.12
N ARG A 72 -1.76 -2.42 9.17
CA ARG A 72 -0.68 -3.41 9.36
C ARG A 72 0.66 -2.75 9.65
N ILE A 73 1.04 -1.70 8.91
CA ILE A 73 2.27 -0.94 9.19
C ILE A 73 2.25 -0.37 10.62
N HIS A 74 1.09 0.11 11.08
CA HIS A 74 0.95 0.61 12.43
C HIS A 74 0.99 -0.51 13.48
N GLY A 75 0.36 -1.66 13.21
CA GLY A 75 0.34 -2.81 14.12
C GLY A 75 1.68 -3.53 14.25
N PHE A 76 2.50 -3.53 13.20
CA PHE A 76 3.86 -4.08 13.25
C PHE A 76 4.89 -3.13 13.86
N ARG A 77 4.56 -1.86 14.09
CA ARG A 77 5.49 -0.94 14.76
C ARG A 77 5.69 -1.39 16.21
N HIS A 78 6.89 -1.86 16.49
CA HIS A 78 7.38 -2.03 17.86
C HIS A 78 7.75 -0.64 18.40
N ASN A 79 7.23 -0.26 19.56
CA ASN A 79 7.57 0.97 20.28
C ASN A 79 8.45 0.64 21.48
#